data_AF-A0A2H9QL28-F1
#
_entry.id   AF-A0A2H9QL28-F1
#
_cell.length_a   1.000
_cell.length_b   1.000
_cell.length_c   1.000
_cell.angle_alpha   90.00
_cell.angle_beta   90.00
_cell.angle_gamma   90.00
#
_symmetry.space_group_name_H-M   'P 1'
#
loop_
_entity.id
_entity.type
_entity.pdbx_description
1 polymer ?
#
loop_
_entity_poly.entity_id
_entity_poly.type
_entity_poly.pdbx_seq_one_letter_code
_entity_poly.pdbx_strand_id
1 'polypeptide(L)'
;MSKINMEDKKDSRSLAGHISNPLEYDPNMKKGIENPEKEIGKIKGKLEDFKKKVVKKFPFTIALGVLPEDSYKLFEEDGGLLPEEVNRKPLHLMFLVPEEKFKDIPKKIKPEILKLVKESKQELWIHIKTPVDVWNYGLDSKPEFIDAIGRSMPLHDTGFLGMVRLATIHKALVLRKFEKYVATYGIFGSLVTGNAGKDSDVDTVVIIDDTDVKRMPRLQLLEKLRGIVYDYIREATALAGVKNVLNVQVYLLTDFWNNVKDANPVMFTFIRDGVPLYDRGTFLPWKLLLKMGKIKPSPEAVDMFMKEGDRTETLFKRRLMDSFVDIFWGVVTPTQALLMLTGRAPPVPKVLAAEVKEVLVNKEKVMSLKDWNFLDKTMKMWKDYEHGKMKEISGKEVDNVYKNFENYIKGLKTIREKLELNLRDQEAERIHTEVFKLLKNTFGNKSQEMLIKDFEKELVKKGRVENRFLDVLKRVAEVKKKAKGKKVTPSDVHRLSRDASELINGVVEYNQRKELVAIEKSVIQINGKKGKAELVVTDSGIFVVDKEIRKISNGLVKGDKKALEKAISETKDRLRINLDSKVFEILKKEFGQFELMM
;
A
#
# COMPACT_ATOMS: atom_id res chain seq x y z
N MET A 1 -10.36 39.79 49.64
CA MET A 1 -11.56 39.39 48.86
C MET A 1 -11.03 38.66 47.64
N SER A 2 -11.32 37.39 47.34
CA SER A 2 -12.52 36.58 47.51
C SER A 2 -12.11 35.08 47.50
N LYS A 3 -12.85 34.25 48.23
CA LYS A 3 -12.71 32.79 48.22
C LYS A 3 -13.25 32.24 46.89
N ILE A 4 -12.49 31.38 46.22
CA ILE A 4 -13.00 30.55 45.11
C ILE A 4 -12.96 29.09 45.59
N ASN A 5 -14.15 28.52 45.73
CA ASN A 5 -14.40 27.09 45.82
C ASN A 5 -14.03 26.45 44.48
N MET A 6 -13.19 25.41 44.50
CA MET A 6 -13.03 24.48 43.39
C MET A 6 -13.59 23.13 43.82
N GLU A 7 -14.82 22.86 43.40
CA GLU A 7 -15.33 21.50 43.18
C GLU A 7 -14.68 20.97 41.89
N ASP A 8 -13.63 20.15 42.02
CA ASP A 8 -13.12 19.39 40.89
C ASP A 8 -13.99 18.14 40.66
N LYS A 9 -14.96 18.27 39.77
CA LYS A 9 -15.55 17.13 39.03
C LYS A 9 -14.46 16.52 38.16
N LYS A 10 -13.86 15.39 38.60
CA LYS A 10 -13.05 14.53 37.72
C LYS A 10 -13.95 13.86 36.70
N ASP A 11 -13.81 14.31 35.46
CA ASP A 11 -14.46 13.79 34.26
C ASP A 11 -14.01 12.33 34.00
N SER A 12 -14.93 11.38 34.10
CA SER A 12 -14.70 9.93 34.04
C SER A 12 -14.61 9.36 32.62
N ARG A 13 -14.07 10.13 31.66
CA ARG A 13 -14.07 9.76 30.23
C ARG A 13 -12.70 9.79 29.56
N SER A 14 -11.64 9.40 30.27
CA SER A 14 -10.34 9.14 29.64
C SER A 14 -10.02 7.63 29.63
N LEU A 15 -9.38 7.17 28.55
CA LEU A 15 -8.90 5.80 28.40
C LEU A 15 -7.97 5.36 29.56
N ALA A 16 -7.27 6.32 30.17
CA ALA A 16 -6.44 6.12 31.35
C ALA A 16 -7.26 5.89 32.64
N GLY A 17 -8.48 6.44 32.73
CA GLY A 17 -9.42 6.19 33.83
C GLY A 17 -10.01 4.79 33.82
N HIS A 18 -10.14 4.15 32.65
CA HIS A 18 -10.58 2.76 32.53
C HIS A 18 -9.49 1.73 32.85
N ILE A 19 -8.21 2.10 32.74
CA ILE A 19 -7.07 1.20 33.00
C ILE A 19 -6.64 1.24 34.48
N SER A 20 -6.94 2.32 35.20
CA SER A 20 -6.40 2.58 36.55
C SER A 20 -7.39 2.40 37.70
N ASN A 21 -8.64 2.05 37.42
CA ASN A 21 -9.64 1.80 38.45
C ASN A 21 -10.28 0.42 38.22
N PRO A 22 -9.71 -0.68 38.77
CA PRO A 22 -10.53 -1.85 39.00
C PRO A 22 -11.66 -1.36 39.89
N LEU A 23 -12.90 -1.42 39.38
CA LEU A 23 -14.12 -1.11 40.13
C LEU A 23 -13.92 -1.58 41.57
N GLU A 24 -14.06 -0.65 42.53
CA GLU A 24 -13.94 -0.96 43.96
C GLU A 24 -14.74 -2.24 44.22
N TYR A 25 -14.03 -3.32 44.52
CA TYR A 25 -14.65 -4.56 44.95
C TYR A 25 -15.38 -4.20 46.25
N ASP A 26 -16.70 -4.30 46.26
CA ASP A 26 -17.49 -4.03 47.46
C ASP A 26 -17.67 -5.34 48.25
N PRO A 27 -16.87 -5.60 49.30
CA PRO A 27 -17.06 -6.77 50.17
C PRO A 27 -18.39 -6.69 50.97
N ASN A 28 -19.10 -5.56 50.90
CA ASN A 28 -20.35 -5.28 51.59
C ASN A 28 -21.55 -5.09 50.64
N MET A 29 -21.65 -5.87 49.56
CA MET A 29 -22.95 -6.14 48.92
C MET A 29 -23.88 -6.90 49.90
N LYS A 30 -24.31 -6.21 50.96
CA LYS A 30 -25.33 -6.57 51.92
C LYS A 30 -26.59 -5.78 51.57
N LYS A 31 -27.49 -6.45 50.86
CA LYS A 31 -28.88 -6.55 51.29
C LYS A 31 -29.29 -8.01 51.10
N GLY A 32 -29.04 -8.82 52.12
CA GLY A 32 -29.69 -10.12 52.23
C GLY A 32 -31.19 -9.88 52.32
N ILE A 33 -31.95 -10.58 51.49
CA ILE A 33 -33.41 -10.62 51.50
C ILE A 33 -33.86 -11.08 52.89
N GLU A 34 -34.73 -10.31 53.56
CA GLU A 34 -35.44 -10.79 54.73
C GLU A 34 -36.36 -11.94 54.29
N ASN A 35 -36.14 -13.13 54.86
CA ASN A 35 -36.86 -14.39 54.60
C ASN A 35 -36.65 -15.07 53.21
N PRO A 36 -35.40 -15.46 52.84
CA PRO A 36 -35.08 -16.08 51.55
C PRO A 36 -35.83 -17.39 51.28
N GLU A 37 -36.02 -18.23 52.30
CA GLU A 37 -36.49 -19.62 52.12
C GLU A 37 -37.93 -19.74 51.60
N LYS A 38 -38.82 -18.80 51.97
CA LYS A 38 -40.23 -18.82 51.57
C LYS A 38 -40.44 -18.32 50.14
N GLU A 39 -39.67 -17.35 49.67
CA GLU A 39 -39.73 -16.86 48.30
C GLU A 39 -39.00 -17.80 47.32
N ILE A 40 -37.84 -18.31 47.73
CA ILE A 40 -37.09 -19.35 47.01
C ILE A 40 -37.94 -20.61 46.79
N GLY A 41 -38.68 -21.07 47.81
CA GLY A 41 -39.58 -22.21 47.70
C GLY A 41 -40.73 -22.01 46.69
N LYS A 42 -41.31 -20.81 46.64
CA LYS A 42 -42.38 -20.45 45.69
C LYS A 42 -41.87 -20.37 44.24
N ILE A 43 -40.65 -19.84 44.04
CA ILE A 43 -40.03 -19.74 42.71
C ILE A 43 -39.59 -21.12 42.22
N LYS A 44 -38.98 -21.96 43.08
CA LYS A 44 -38.60 -23.34 42.75
C LYS A 44 -39.79 -24.20 42.33
N GLY A 45 -40.91 -24.13 43.07
CA GLY A 45 -42.12 -24.89 42.74
C GLY A 45 -42.70 -24.54 41.36
N LYS A 46 -42.62 -23.26 40.96
CA LYS A 46 -43.07 -22.78 39.64
C LYS A 46 -42.14 -23.18 38.49
N LEU A 47 -40.83 -23.32 38.76
CA LEU A 47 -39.82 -23.62 37.74
C LEU A 47 -39.50 -25.11 37.58
N GLU A 48 -40.04 -25.99 38.44
CA GLU A 48 -39.72 -27.42 38.42
C GLU A 48 -40.19 -28.11 37.13
N ASP A 49 -41.35 -27.75 36.58
CA ASP A 49 -41.82 -28.27 35.28
C ASP A 49 -40.91 -27.81 34.13
N PHE A 50 -40.53 -26.52 34.12
CA PHE A 50 -39.63 -25.96 33.13
C PHE A 50 -38.26 -26.66 33.17
N LYS A 51 -37.66 -26.79 34.36
CA LYS A 51 -36.43 -27.56 34.58
C LYS A 51 -36.55 -28.98 34.03
N LYS A 52 -37.60 -29.73 34.38
CA LYS A 52 -37.79 -31.12 33.91
C LYS A 52 -37.83 -31.19 32.39
N LYS A 53 -38.53 -30.27 31.73
CA LYS A 53 -38.58 -30.18 30.26
C LYS A 53 -37.22 -29.86 29.65
N VAL A 54 -36.49 -28.88 30.20
CA VAL A 54 -35.15 -28.51 29.73
C VAL A 54 -34.17 -29.67 29.87
N VAL A 55 -34.07 -30.30 31.04
CA VAL A 55 -33.14 -31.41 31.29
C VAL A 55 -33.50 -32.65 30.46
N LYS A 56 -34.79 -32.94 30.28
CA LYS A 56 -35.23 -34.04 29.40
C LYS A 56 -34.86 -33.79 27.94
N LYS A 57 -35.03 -32.55 27.46
CA LYS A 57 -34.71 -32.17 26.07
C LYS A 57 -33.20 -32.06 25.83
N PHE A 58 -32.46 -31.61 26.84
CA PHE A 58 -31.02 -31.42 26.81
C PHE A 58 -30.37 -32.19 27.97
N PRO A 59 -30.20 -33.52 27.85
CA PRO A 59 -29.61 -34.34 28.92
C PRO A 59 -28.17 -33.94 29.28
N PHE A 60 -27.47 -33.26 28.38
CA PHE A 60 -26.12 -32.72 28.59
C PHE A 60 -26.08 -31.42 29.40
N THR A 61 -27.20 -30.96 29.98
CA THR A 61 -27.26 -29.74 30.80
C THR A 61 -26.28 -29.84 31.98
N ILE A 62 -25.29 -28.95 32.02
CA ILE A 62 -24.33 -28.85 33.13
C ILE A 62 -25.01 -28.21 34.32
N ALA A 63 -25.63 -27.04 34.10
CA ALA A 63 -26.34 -26.34 35.15
C ALA A 63 -27.49 -25.50 34.61
N LEU A 64 -28.51 -25.36 35.44
CA LEU A 64 -29.61 -24.42 35.27
C LEU A 64 -29.86 -23.76 36.62
N GLY A 65 -29.60 -22.47 36.74
CA GLY A 65 -29.73 -21.73 37.98
C GLY A 65 -30.42 -20.39 37.79
N VAL A 66 -31.16 -19.94 38.80
CA VAL A 66 -31.74 -18.59 38.83
C VAL A 66 -30.66 -17.62 39.31
N LEU A 67 -30.39 -16.58 38.53
CA LEU A 67 -29.41 -15.56 38.90
C LEU A 67 -29.97 -14.68 40.04
N PRO A 68 -29.09 -14.12 40.88
CA PRO A 68 -29.48 -13.11 41.88
C PRO A 68 -30.03 -11.84 41.23
N GLU A 69 -31.10 -11.26 41.78
CA GLU A 69 -31.76 -10.07 41.21
C GLU A 69 -30.83 -8.85 41.12
N ASP A 70 -29.93 -8.68 42.09
CA ASP A 70 -28.92 -7.63 42.12
C ASP A 70 -27.92 -7.73 40.95
N SER A 71 -27.87 -8.87 40.26
CA SER A 71 -26.99 -9.08 39.09
C SER A 71 -27.69 -8.89 37.75
N TYR A 72 -29.00 -8.67 37.68
CA TYR A 72 -29.73 -8.70 36.39
C TYR A 72 -29.20 -7.65 35.42
N LYS A 73 -29.06 -6.41 35.89
CA LYS A 73 -28.50 -5.30 35.12
C LYS A 73 -27.14 -5.63 34.51
N LEU A 74 -26.27 -6.32 35.27
CA LEU A 74 -24.94 -6.73 34.83
C LEU A 74 -25.02 -7.65 33.58
N PHE A 75 -25.90 -8.64 33.59
CA PHE A 75 -26.10 -9.56 32.46
C PHE A 75 -26.96 -8.98 31.33
N GLU A 76 -27.85 -8.03 31.63
CA GLU A 76 -28.63 -7.29 30.62
C GLU A 76 -27.71 -6.45 29.73
N GLU A 77 -26.78 -5.73 30.36
CA GLU A 77 -25.78 -4.90 29.68
C GLU A 77 -24.79 -5.75 28.88
N ASP A 78 -24.26 -6.84 29.45
CA ASP A 78 -23.37 -7.77 28.74
C ASP A 78 -24.05 -8.45 27.54
N GLY A 79 -25.32 -8.82 27.70
CA GLY A 79 -26.12 -9.46 26.67
C GLY A 79 -26.68 -8.51 25.61
N GLY A 80 -26.57 -7.19 25.80
CA GLY A 80 -27.13 -6.18 24.90
C GLY A 80 -28.65 -6.27 24.78
N LEU A 81 -29.35 -6.53 25.88
CA LEU A 81 -30.80 -6.69 25.87
C LEU A 81 -31.52 -5.39 25.50
N LEU A 82 -32.59 -5.51 24.70
CA LEU A 82 -33.40 -4.36 24.31
C LEU A 82 -34.19 -3.83 25.51
N PRO A 83 -34.40 -2.50 25.63
CA PRO A 83 -35.16 -1.90 26.73
C PRO A 83 -36.55 -2.51 26.92
N GLU A 84 -37.21 -2.92 25.84
CA GLU A 84 -38.53 -3.58 25.88
C GLU A 84 -38.51 -4.91 26.63
N GLU A 85 -37.44 -5.70 26.48
CA GLU A 85 -37.29 -6.99 27.15
C GLU A 85 -36.94 -6.79 28.63
N VAL A 86 -36.11 -5.79 28.95
CA VAL A 86 -35.78 -5.41 30.34
C VAL A 86 -37.03 -4.90 31.08
N ASN A 87 -37.87 -4.10 30.42
CA ASN A 87 -39.09 -3.54 31.00
C ASN A 87 -40.13 -4.60 31.39
N ARG A 88 -40.08 -5.81 30.81
CA ARG A 88 -40.93 -6.94 31.22
C ARG A 88 -40.54 -7.53 32.57
N LYS A 89 -39.38 -7.13 33.13
CA LYS A 89 -38.80 -7.63 34.38
C LYS A 89 -38.77 -9.18 34.43
N PRO A 90 -38.16 -9.83 33.43
CA PRO A 90 -38.09 -11.28 33.40
C PRO A 90 -37.22 -11.80 34.56
N LEU A 91 -37.49 -13.04 34.97
CA LEU A 91 -36.60 -13.77 35.87
C LEU A 91 -35.42 -14.31 35.06
N HIS A 92 -34.19 -14.00 35.48
CA HIS A 92 -32.99 -14.38 34.72
C HIS A 92 -32.48 -15.75 35.18
N LEU A 93 -32.29 -16.67 34.23
CA LEU A 93 -31.69 -17.97 34.46
C LEU A 93 -30.38 -18.09 33.69
N MET A 94 -29.38 -18.68 34.34
CA MET A 94 -28.15 -19.14 33.71
C MET A 94 -28.31 -20.60 33.31
N PHE A 95 -28.18 -20.89 32.02
CA PHE A 95 -28.20 -22.23 31.45
C PHE A 95 -26.83 -22.56 30.87
N LEU A 96 -26.10 -23.44 31.56
CA LEU A 96 -24.78 -23.90 31.17
C LEU A 96 -24.85 -25.19 30.36
N VAL A 97 -24.25 -25.17 29.19
CA VAL A 97 -24.09 -26.32 28.30
C VAL A 97 -22.61 -26.61 28.05
N PRO A 98 -22.23 -27.85 27.71
CA PRO A 98 -20.84 -28.19 27.40
C PRO A 98 -20.30 -27.40 26.21
N GLU A 99 -18.99 -27.15 26.20
CA GLU A 99 -18.31 -26.37 25.15
C GLU A 99 -18.49 -27.01 23.76
N GLU A 100 -18.58 -28.34 23.68
CA GLU A 100 -18.81 -29.07 22.44
C GLU A 100 -20.16 -28.71 21.79
N LYS A 101 -21.09 -28.15 22.58
CA LYS A 101 -22.41 -27.70 22.12
C LYS A 101 -22.47 -26.22 21.76
N PHE A 102 -21.36 -25.47 21.89
CA PHE A 102 -21.30 -24.05 21.59
C PHE A 102 -21.88 -23.71 20.19
N LYS A 103 -21.47 -24.47 19.16
CA LYS A 103 -21.95 -24.26 17.77
C LYS A 103 -23.43 -24.58 17.57
N ASP A 104 -24.01 -25.43 18.42
CA ASP A 104 -25.43 -25.79 18.39
C ASP A 104 -26.31 -24.77 19.12
N ILE A 105 -25.73 -23.86 19.93
CA ILE A 105 -26.48 -22.85 20.70
C ILE A 105 -27.41 -22.03 19.80
N PRO A 106 -26.94 -21.36 18.72
CA PRO A 106 -27.82 -20.48 17.94
C PRO A 106 -28.86 -21.24 17.10
N LYS A 107 -28.49 -22.43 16.60
CA LYS A 107 -29.29 -23.15 15.60
C LYS A 107 -30.29 -24.12 16.19
N LYS A 108 -30.00 -24.71 17.35
CA LYS A 108 -30.81 -25.79 17.94
C LYS A 108 -31.25 -25.49 19.36
N ILE A 109 -30.33 -25.09 20.24
CA ILE A 109 -30.62 -24.97 21.67
C ILE A 109 -31.46 -23.73 21.94
N LYS A 110 -31.03 -22.56 21.47
CA LYS A 110 -31.74 -21.29 21.69
C LYS A 110 -33.18 -21.30 21.15
N PRO A 111 -33.47 -21.73 19.91
CA PRO A 111 -34.85 -21.78 19.41
C PRO A 111 -35.77 -22.70 20.22
N GLU A 112 -35.28 -23.86 20.65
CA GLU A 112 -36.06 -24.81 21.45
C GLU A 112 -36.28 -24.31 22.89
N ILE A 113 -35.27 -23.68 23.49
CA ILE A 113 -35.43 -23.01 24.80
C ILE A 113 -36.48 -21.90 24.72
N LEU A 114 -36.48 -21.09 23.65
CA LEU A 114 -37.50 -20.06 23.46
C LEU A 114 -38.92 -20.64 23.34
N LYS A 115 -39.08 -21.83 22.73
CA LYS A 115 -40.38 -22.54 22.73
C LYS A 115 -40.78 -22.97 24.15
N LEU A 116 -39.85 -23.56 24.91
CA LEU A 116 -40.10 -23.98 26.28
C LEU A 116 -40.45 -22.81 27.22
N VAL A 117 -39.83 -21.64 27.02
CA VAL A 117 -40.17 -20.41 27.75
C VAL A 117 -41.59 -19.94 27.40
N LYS A 118 -41.96 -19.94 26.11
CA LYS A 118 -43.35 -19.60 25.71
C LYS A 118 -44.37 -20.57 26.29
N GLU A 119 -44.05 -21.86 26.34
CA GLU A 119 -44.93 -22.89 26.93
C GLU A 119 -45.06 -22.78 28.45
N SER A 120 -44.03 -22.28 29.15
CA SER A 120 -44.07 -22.14 30.61
C SER A 120 -45.00 -21.03 31.07
N LYS A 121 -45.36 -20.08 30.19
CA LYS A 121 -46.15 -18.86 30.48
C LYS A 121 -45.55 -18.01 31.60
N GLN A 122 -44.23 -18.09 31.78
CA GLN A 122 -43.49 -17.31 32.76
C GLN A 122 -42.61 -16.31 32.02
N GLU A 123 -42.47 -15.10 32.57
CA GLU A 123 -41.53 -14.09 32.08
C GLU A 123 -40.12 -14.53 32.48
N LEU A 124 -39.45 -15.29 31.60
CA LEU A 124 -38.11 -15.84 31.83
C LEU A 124 -37.14 -15.33 30.77
N TRP A 125 -35.95 -14.95 31.20
CA TRP A 125 -34.82 -14.70 30.31
C TRP A 125 -33.72 -15.72 30.56
N ILE A 126 -33.29 -16.44 29.51
CA ILE A 126 -32.30 -17.51 29.64
C ILE A 126 -30.98 -17.09 29.02
N HIS A 127 -29.97 -16.92 29.87
CA HIS A 127 -28.58 -16.74 29.47
C HIS A 127 -27.98 -18.12 29.18
N ILE A 128 -27.77 -18.43 27.90
CA ILE A 128 -27.17 -19.70 27.47
C ILE A 128 -25.68 -19.47 27.28
N LYS A 129 -24.86 -20.14 28.10
CA LYS A 129 -23.40 -19.99 28.14
C LYS A 129 -22.72 -21.35 28.26
N THR A 130 -21.42 -21.40 28.01
CA THR A 130 -20.58 -22.56 28.32
C THR A 130 -19.68 -22.27 29.52
N PRO A 131 -19.06 -23.29 30.16
CA PRO A 131 -18.03 -23.06 31.16
C PRO A 131 -16.91 -22.12 30.69
N VAL A 132 -16.53 -22.18 29.41
CA VAL A 132 -15.51 -21.29 28.83
C VAL A 132 -15.97 -19.83 28.87
N ASP A 133 -17.23 -19.55 28.53
CA ASP A 133 -17.79 -18.20 28.66
C ASP A 133 -17.75 -17.70 30.11
N VAL A 134 -18.01 -18.58 31.09
CA VAL A 134 -17.95 -18.23 32.52
C VAL A 134 -16.53 -17.84 32.92
N TRP A 135 -15.53 -18.61 32.48
CA TRP A 135 -14.13 -18.34 32.79
C TRP A 135 -13.58 -17.11 32.08
N ASN A 136 -14.09 -16.79 30.88
CA ASN A 136 -13.72 -15.57 30.17
C ASN A 136 -14.05 -14.32 30.99
N TYR A 137 -15.13 -14.30 31.78
CA TYR A 137 -15.40 -13.18 32.69
C TYR A 137 -14.24 -12.91 33.66
N GLY A 138 -13.61 -13.96 34.22
CA GLY A 138 -12.45 -13.80 35.08
C GLY A 138 -11.21 -13.34 34.30
N LEU A 139 -11.01 -13.89 33.10
CA LEU A 139 -9.91 -13.49 32.21
C LEU A 139 -10.03 -12.05 31.69
N ASP A 140 -11.26 -11.53 31.60
CA ASP A 140 -11.58 -10.16 31.20
C ASP A 140 -11.64 -9.19 32.39
N SER A 141 -11.18 -9.61 33.58
CA SER A 141 -11.21 -8.82 34.81
C SER A 141 -12.62 -8.40 35.25
N LYS A 142 -13.63 -9.25 35.02
CA LYS A 142 -15.03 -9.06 35.43
C LYS A 142 -15.47 -10.15 36.43
N PRO A 143 -14.80 -10.29 37.59
CA PRO A 143 -15.09 -11.37 38.55
C PRO A 143 -16.52 -11.33 39.11
N GLU A 144 -17.20 -10.18 39.07
CA GLU A 144 -18.57 -9.98 39.53
C GLU A 144 -19.59 -10.88 38.80
N PHE A 145 -19.33 -11.25 37.54
CA PHE A 145 -20.17 -12.20 36.81
C PHE A 145 -20.02 -13.61 37.39
N ILE A 146 -18.79 -14.03 37.69
CA ILE A 146 -18.53 -15.34 38.29
C ILE A 146 -19.12 -15.40 39.69
N ASP A 147 -19.03 -14.31 40.46
CA ASP A 147 -19.67 -14.20 41.78
C ASP A 147 -21.19 -14.31 41.70
N ALA A 148 -21.82 -13.64 40.73
CA ALA A 148 -23.26 -13.77 40.50
C ALA A 148 -23.66 -15.20 40.11
N ILE A 149 -22.86 -15.87 39.26
CA ILE A 149 -23.10 -17.27 38.87
C ILE A 149 -22.92 -18.20 40.08
N GLY A 150 -21.90 -18.00 40.92
CA GLY A 150 -21.72 -18.75 42.16
C GLY A 150 -22.87 -18.59 43.15
N ARG A 151 -23.43 -17.37 43.25
CA ARG A 151 -24.61 -17.06 44.07
C ARG A 151 -25.92 -17.54 43.47
N SER A 152 -25.92 -18.07 42.25
CA SER A 152 -27.16 -18.53 41.60
C SER A 152 -27.84 -19.65 42.40
N MET A 153 -29.16 -19.61 42.43
CA MET A 153 -29.98 -20.65 43.03
C MET A 153 -30.10 -21.83 42.05
N PRO A 154 -29.57 -23.02 42.36
CA PRO A 154 -29.54 -24.12 41.40
C PRO A 154 -30.93 -24.75 41.30
N LEU A 155 -31.42 -24.92 40.07
CA LEU A 155 -32.57 -25.76 39.71
C LEU A 155 -32.07 -27.16 39.31
N HIS A 156 -31.00 -27.20 38.52
CA HIS A 156 -30.24 -28.39 38.15
C HIS A 156 -28.75 -28.05 38.19
N ASP A 157 -27.93 -28.94 38.73
CA ASP A 157 -26.49 -28.76 38.78
C ASP A 157 -25.80 -30.12 38.79
N THR A 158 -24.85 -30.33 37.88
CA THR A 158 -23.97 -31.50 37.87
C THR A 158 -22.75 -31.31 38.77
N GLY A 159 -22.65 -30.18 39.48
CA GLY A 159 -21.60 -29.86 40.46
C GLY A 159 -20.89 -28.52 40.17
N PHE A 160 -21.03 -28.00 38.95
CA PHE A 160 -20.35 -26.78 38.51
C PHE A 160 -20.73 -25.56 39.36
N LEU A 161 -22.03 -25.29 39.55
CA LEU A 161 -22.47 -24.12 40.31
C LEU A 161 -22.08 -24.24 41.78
N GLY A 162 -22.20 -25.44 42.35
CA GLY A 162 -21.77 -25.73 43.71
C GLY A 162 -20.27 -25.45 43.94
N MET A 163 -19.42 -25.91 43.03
CA MET A 163 -17.97 -25.68 43.12
C MET A 163 -17.59 -24.21 42.93
N VAL A 164 -18.20 -23.51 41.97
CA VAL A 164 -18.01 -22.06 41.78
C VAL A 164 -18.47 -21.29 43.02
N ARG A 165 -19.61 -21.67 43.60
CA ARG A 165 -20.11 -21.07 44.85
C ARG A 165 -19.12 -21.24 46.00
N LEU A 166 -18.57 -22.45 46.17
CA LEU A 166 -17.59 -22.72 47.22
C LEU A 166 -16.35 -21.83 47.07
N ALA A 167 -15.79 -21.73 45.87
CA ALA A 167 -14.63 -20.88 45.60
C ALA A 167 -14.93 -19.39 45.81
N THR A 168 -16.09 -18.91 45.36
CA THR A 168 -16.48 -17.49 45.49
C THR A 168 -16.77 -17.08 46.93
N ILE A 169 -17.40 -17.96 47.73
CA ILE A 169 -17.60 -17.72 49.17
C ILE A 169 -16.24 -17.67 49.90
N HIS A 170 -15.37 -18.65 49.66
CA HIS A 170 -14.05 -18.66 50.30
C HIS A 170 -13.22 -17.43 49.91
N LYS A 171 -13.23 -17.05 48.63
CA LYS A 171 -12.64 -15.80 48.14
C LYS A 171 -13.15 -14.59 48.94
N ALA A 172 -14.48 -14.45 49.09
CA ALA A 172 -15.06 -13.33 49.81
C ALA A 172 -14.62 -13.29 51.29
N LEU A 173 -14.52 -14.44 51.97
CA LEU A 173 -14.04 -14.52 53.35
C LEU A 173 -12.58 -14.10 53.48
N VAL A 174 -11.72 -14.54 52.56
CA VAL A 174 -10.30 -14.16 52.53
C VAL A 174 -10.14 -12.66 52.24
N LEU A 175 -10.82 -12.14 51.22
CA LEU A 175 -10.75 -10.72 50.85
C LEU A 175 -11.25 -9.82 51.98
N ARG A 176 -12.36 -10.18 52.65
CA ARG A 176 -12.88 -9.41 53.80
C ARG A 176 -11.82 -9.09 54.86
N LYS A 177 -10.83 -9.98 55.04
CA LYS A 177 -9.74 -9.78 56.01
C LYS A 177 -8.44 -9.24 55.39
N PHE A 178 -8.14 -9.60 54.13
CA PHE A 178 -6.83 -9.39 53.53
C PHE A 178 -6.84 -8.70 52.17
N GLU A 179 -7.93 -8.07 51.74
CA GLU A 179 -8.08 -7.47 50.41
C GLU A 179 -6.87 -6.67 49.92
N LYS A 180 -6.32 -5.81 50.80
CA LYS A 180 -5.15 -4.96 50.50
C LYS A 180 -3.85 -5.72 50.28
N TYR A 181 -3.79 -7.00 50.65
CA TYR A 181 -2.62 -7.87 50.56
C TYR A 181 -2.83 -9.02 49.60
N VAL A 182 -4.06 -9.40 49.25
CA VAL A 182 -4.29 -10.41 48.21
C VAL A 182 -3.90 -9.79 46.87
N ALA A 183 -2.84 -10.30 46.25
CA ALA A 183 -2.47 -9.96 44.88
C ALA A 183 -3.42 -10.64 43.90
N THR A 184 -3.69 -11.93 44.13
CA THR A 184 -4.56 -12.74 43.28
C THR A 184 -5.26 -13.82 44.10
N TYR A 185 -6.55 -14.01 43.84
CA TYR A 185 -7.27 -15.23 44.16
C TYR A 185 -7.66 -15.93 42.85
N GLY A 186 -7.11 -17.11 42.59
CA GLY A 186 -7.35 -17.86 41.37
C GLY A 186 -8.03 -19.20 41.62
N ILE A 187 -8.77 -19.67 40.62
CA ILE A 187 -9.29 -21.04 40.53
C ILE A 187 -8.59 -21.77 39.39
N PHE A 188 -8.30 -23.05 39.57
CA PHE A 188 -7.62 -23.87 38.56
C PHE A 188 -8.07 -25.34 38.64
N GLY A 189 -7.39 -26.22 37.92
CA GLY A 189 -7.59 -27.66 38.04
C GLY A 189 -8.69 -28.21 37.14
N SER A 190 -9.26 -29.34 37.54
CA SER A 190 -10.22 -30.11 36.74
C SER A 190 -11.47 -29.31 36.37
N LEU A 191 -11.91 -28.41 37.25
CA LEU A 191 -13.09 -27.56 37.04
C LEU A 191 -12.88 -26.56 35.91
N VAL A 192 -11.69 -25.94 35.85
CA VAL A 192 -11.36 -24.96 34.81
C VAL A 192 -11.06 -25.65 33.47
N THR A 193 -10.40 -26.81 33.52
CA THR A 193 -10.08 -27.60 32.31
C THR A 193 -11.25 -28.39 31.74
N GLY A 194 -12.41 -28.39 32.41
CA GLY A 194 -13.63 -29.06 31.94
C GLY A 194 -13.69 -30.56 32.23
N ASN A 195 -12.78 -31.10 33.04
CA ASN A 195 -12.70 -32.52 33.39
C ASN A 195 -13.32 -32.84 34.76
N ALA A 196 -13.87 -31.86 35.47
CA ALA A 196 -14.47 -32.06 36.79
C ALA A 196 -15.80 -32.84 36.71
N GLY A 197 -15.94 -33.81 37.60
CA GLY A 197 -17.20 -34.47 37.92
C GLY A 197 -17.93 -33.79 39.07
N LYS A 198 -19.06 -34.39 39.49
CA LYS A 198 -19.90 -33.85 40.56
C LYS A 198 -19.20 -33.79 41.92
N ASP A 199 -18.39 -34.78 42.20
CA ASP A 199 -17.70 -34.96 43.49
C ASP A 199 -16.22 -34.53 43.43
N SER A 200 -15.81 -33.87 42.34
CA SER A 200 -14.45 -33.35 42.19
C SER A 200 -14.13 -32.31 43.27
N ASP A 201 -12.85 -32.21 43.60
CA ASP A 201 -12.32 -31.13 44.42
C ASP A 201 -12.28 -29.80 43.66
N VAL A 202 -12.18 -28.73 44.44
CA VAL A 202 -12.07 -27.36 43.96
C VAL A 202 -10.68 -26.86 44.30
N ASP A 203 -9.86 -26.62 43.29
CA ASP A 203 -8.50 -26.14 43.49
C ASP A 203 -8.43 -24.62 43.33
N THR A 204 -7.88 -23.96 44.35
CA THR A 204 -7.74 -22.50 44.40
C THR A 204 -6.36 -22.10 44.88
N VAL A 205 -5.90 -20.94 44.41
CA VAL A 205 -4.62 -20.35 44.80
C VAL A 205 -4.87 -18.96 45.36
N VAL A 206 -4.19 -18.65 46.45
CA VAL A 206 -4.16 -17.30 47.03
C VAL A 206 -2.71 -16.83 47.03
N ILE A 207 -2.45 -15.77 46.27
CA ILE A 207 -1.15 -15.11 46.22
C ILE A 207 -1.25 -13.83 47.04
N ILE A 208 -0.42 -13.74 48.08
CA ILE A 208 -0.41 -12.63 49.02
C ILE A 208 0.84 -11.79 48.79
N ASP A 209 0.64 -10.51 48.51
CA ASP A 209 1.70 -9.52 48.39
C ASP A 209 2.37 -9.32 49.74
N ASP A 210 3.63 -9.75 49.81
CA ASP A 210 4.47 -9.70 50.99
C ASP A 210 5.60 -8.66 50.85
N THR A 211 5.62 -7.89 49.77
CA THR A 211 6.72 -6.98 49.41
C THR A 211 6.95 -5.86 50.43
N ASP A 212 5.92 -5.47 51.18
CA ASP A 212 5.97 -4.41 52.19
C ASP A 212 6.34 -4.90 53.61
N VAL A 213 6.39 -6.22 53.84
CA VAL A 213 6.69 -6.80 55.14
C VAL A 213 8.19 -6.68 55.45
N LYS A 214 8.53 -6.02 56.56
CA LYS A 214 9.92 -5.74 56.98
C LYS A 214 10.37 -6.44 58.27
N ARG A 215 9.42 -6.83 59.14
CA ARG A 215 9.72 -7.20 60.53
C ARG A 215 9.49 -8.68 60.87
N MET A 216 8.84 -9.44 59.99
CA MET A 216 8.51 -10.85 60.22
C MET A 216 9.23 -11.75 59.19
N PRO A 217 9.82 -12.88 59.60
CA PRO A 217 10.34 -13.88 58.66
C PRO A 217 9.25 -14.42 57.73
N ARG A 218 9.60 -14.63 56.46
CA ARG A 218 8.68 -15.09 55.39
C ARG A 218 7.97 -16.39 55.72
N LEU A 219 8.70 -17.37 56.24
CA LEU A 219 8.14 -18.67 56.64
C LEU A 219 7.08 -18.52 57.74
N GLN A 220 7.37 -17.70 58.76
CA GLN A 220 6.42 -17.46 59.85
C GLN A 220 5.16 -16.72 59.36
N LEU A 221 5.34 -15.76 58.45
CA LEU A 221 4.23 -15.05 57.82
C LEU A 221 3.35 -16.03 57.03
N LEU A 222 3.95 -16.87 56.19
CA LEU A 222 3.26 -17.83 55.35
C LEU A 222 2.42 -18.81 56.18
N GLU A 223 2.99 -19.39 57.25
CA GLU A 223 2.28 -20.33 58.12
C GLU A 223 1.11 -19.66 58.87
N LYS A 224 1.27 -18.42 59.32
CA LYS A 224 0.16 -17.64 59.92
C LYS A 224 -0.96 -17.38 58.92
N LEU A 225 -0.62 -16.99 57.68
CA LEU A 225 -1.60 -16.73 56.64
C LEU A 225 -2.33 -18.01 56.23
N ARG A 226 -1.61 -19.13 56.10
CA ARG A 226 -2.19 -20.46 55.85
C ARG A 226 -3.21 -20.86 56.90
N GLY A 227 -2.87 -20.73 58.18
CA GLY A 227 -3.80 -21.05 59.27
C GLY A 227 -5.13 -20.29 59.12
N ILE A 228 -5.07 -18.98 58.91
CA ILE A 228 -6.26 -18.13 58.77
C ILE A 228 -7.06 -18.48 57.50
N VAL A 229 -6.38 -18.68 56.37
CA VAL A 229 -7.03 -19.03 55.10
C VAL A 229 -7.70 -20.40 55.21
N TYR A 230 -7.05 -21.39 55.81
CA TYR A 230 -7.61 -22.73 55.97
C TYR A 230 -8.78 -22.78 56.95
N ASP A 231 -8.81 -21.93 57.97
CA ASP A 231 -9.97 -21.81 58.86
C ASP A 231 -11.24 -21.39 58.10
N TYR A 232 -11.10 -20.54 57.08
CA TYR A 232 -12.23 -20.12 56.22
C TYR A 232 -12.75 -21.22 55.30
N ILE A 233 -12.01 -22.29 55.07
CA ILE A 233 -12.50 -23.43 54.27
C ILE A 233 -13.73 -24.04 54.93
N ARG A 234 -13.70 -24.24 56.25
CA ARG A 234 -14.83 -24.85 56.99
C ARG A 234 -16.09 -23.97 56.92
N GLU A 235 -15.92 -22.66 57.10
CA GLU A 235 -17.00 -21.68 57.00
C GLU A 235 -17.57 -21.66 55.56
N ALA A 236 -16.70 -21.63 54.54
CA ALA A 236 -17.12 -21.62 53.14
C ALA A 236 -17.88 -22.90 52.75
N THR A 237 -17.41 -24.08 53.15
CA THR A 237 -18.09 -25.36 52.87
C THR A 237 -19.47 -25.41 53.51
N ALA A 238 -19.59 -24.96 54.76
CA ALA A 238 -20.87 -24.92 55.46
C ALA A 238 -21.86 -23.96 54.77
N LEU A 239 -21.41 -22.77 54.37
CA LEU A 239 -22.24 -21.77 53.70
C LEU A 239 -22.61 -22.18 52.26
N ALA A 240 -21.70 -22.83 51.53
CA ALA A 240 -21.96 -23.29 50.18
C ALA A 240 -22.96 -24.46 50.13
N GLY A 241 -23.00 -25.27 51.19
CA GLY A 241 -23.87 -26.44 51.30
C GLY A 241 -23.48 -27.58 50.34
N VAL A 242 -22.20 -27.68 50.00
CA VAL A 242 -21.65 -28.68 49.06
C VAL A 242 -20.71 -29.65 49.78
N LYS A 243 -20.54 -30.84 49.20
CA LYS A 243 -19.64 -31.88 49.74
C LYS A 243 -18.23 -31.84 49.15
N ASN A 244 -18.03 -31.05 48.10
CA ASN A 244 -16.76 -30.91 47.40
C ASN A 244 -15.68 -30.41 48.36
N VAL A 245 -14.47 -30.97 48.25
CA VAL A 245 -13.31 -30.54 49.03
C VAL A 245 -12.72 -29.30 48.38
N LEU A 246 -12.48 -28.24 49.15
CA LEU A 246 -11.77 -27.06 48.68
C LEU A 246 -10.29 -27.18 49.04
N ASN A 247 -9.44 -27.33 48.04
CA ASN A 247 -7.99 -27.29 48.18
C ASN A 247 -7.52 -25.86 47.92
N VAL A 248 -6.85 -25.26 48.92
CA VAL A 248 -6.32 -23.91 48.81
C VAL A 248 -4.81 -23.95 48.91
N GLN A 249 -4.11 -23.39 47.93
CA GLN A 249 -2.66 -23.22 47.98
C GLN A 249 -2.33 -21.75 48.23
N VAL A 250 -1.64 -21.48 49.34
CA VAL A 250 -1.25 -20.12 49.73
C VAL A 250 0.23 -19.89 49.41
N TYR A 251 0.52 -18.82 48.68
CA TYR A 251 1.85 -18.39 48.33
C TYR A 251 2.08 -16.92 48.69
N LEU A 252 3.30 -16.60 49.08
CA LEU A 252 3.79 -15.23 49.08
C LEU A 252 4.16 -14.83 47.65
N LEU A 253 3.93 -13.57 47.29
CA LEU A 253 4.15 -13.05 45.95
C LEU A 253 5.61 -13.22 45.51
N THR A 254 6.56 -12.90 46.40
CA THR A 254 7.99 -13.03 46.13
C THR A 254 8.41 -14.48 45.88
N ASP A 255 7.92 -15.41 46.70
CA ASP A 255 8.20 -16.85 46.55
C ASP A 255 7.56 -17.43 45.29
N PHE A 256 6.32 -17.04 44.98
CA PHE A 256 5.64 -17.44 43.75
C PHE A 256 6.44 -17.01 42.53
N TRP A 257 6.86 -15.75 42.48
CA TRP A 257 7.64 -15.22 41.35
C TRP A 257 9.01 -15.90 41.20
N ASN A 258 9.70 -16.20 42.31
CA ASN A 258 10.95 -16.96 42.26
C ASN A 258 10.71 -18.36 41.66
N ASN A 259 9.65 -19.06 42.07
CA ASN A 259 9.29 -20.36 41.49
C ASN A 259 8.94 -20.27 39.99
N VAL A 260 8.33 -19.17 39.53
CA VAL A 260 8.11 -18.93 38.09
C VAL A 260 9.44 -18.77 37.35
N LYS A 261 10.40 -18.02 37.92
CA LYS A 261 11.73 -17.88 37.33
C LYS A 261 12.48 -19.21 37.26
N ASP A 262 12.34 -20.02 38.30
CA ASP A 262 12.99 -21.34 38.40
C ASP A 262 12.24 -22.44 37.65
N ALA A 263 11.27 -22.07 36.80
CA ALA A 263 10.53 -22.96 35.92
C ALA A 263 9.73 -24.06 36.66
N ASN A 264 9.22 -23.77 37.85
CA ASN A 264 8.43 -24.73 38.61
C ASN A 264 7.16 -25.12 37.83
N PRO A 265 6.95 -26.41 37.51
CA PRO A 265 5.81 -26.87 36.70
C PRO A 265 4.45 -26.47 37.29
N VAL A 266 4.34 -26.45 38.61
CA VAL A 266 3.09 -26.11 39.31
C VAL A 266 2.71 -24.65 39.07
N MET A 267 3.66 -23.73 39.15
CA MET A 267 3.40 -22.30 38.89
C MET A 267 3.04 -22.06 37.42
N PHE A 268 3.65 -22.81 36.51
CA PHE A 268 3.33 -22.72 35.08
C PHE A 268 1.91 -23.21 34.81
N THR A 269 1.48 -24.30 35.43
CA THR A 269 0.10 -24.79 35.36
C THR A 269 -0.88 -23.76 35.94
N PHE A 270 -0.57 -23.17 37.09
CA PHE A 270 -1.41 -22.11 37.67
C PHE A 270 -1.57 -20.93 36.72
N ILE A 271 -0.47 -20.39 36.20
CA ILE A 271 -0.54 -19.25 35.27
C ILE A 271 -1.27 -19.64 33.98
N ARG A 272 -0.94 -20.80 33.40
CA ARG A 272 -1.46 -21.26 32.10
C ARG A 272 -2.96 -21.55 32.15
N ASP A 273 -3.41 -22.28 33.15
CA ASP A 273 -4.77 -22.81 33.20
C ASP A 273 -5.66 -22.02 34.15
N GLY A 274 -5.08 -21.41 35.20
CA GLY A 274 -5.84 -20.71 36.22
C GLY A 274 -6.61 -19.49 35.72
N VAL A 275 -7.74 -19.24 36.36
CA VAL A 275 -8.64 -18.11 36.10
C VAL A 275 -8.69 -17.27 37.37
N PRO A 276 -8.39 -15.96 37.31
CA PRO A 276 -8.49 -15.12 38.49
C PRO A 276 -9.96 -14.85 38.81
N LEU A 277 -10.35 -15.12 40.06
CA LEU A 277 -11.62 -14.68 40.63
C LEU A 277 -11.49 -13.32 41.33
N TYR A 278 -10.25 -12.87 41.53
CA TYR A 278 -9.84 -11.54 41.96
C TYR A 278 -8.36 -11.35 41.59
N ASP A 279 -7.99 -10.24 40.98
CA ASP A 279 -6.60 -9.93 40.65
C ASP A 279 -6.37 -8.41 40.72
N ARG A 280 -5.27 -8.00 41.35
CA ARG A 280 -4.86 -6.59 41.43
C ARG A 280 -3.90 -6.19 40.32
N GLY A 281 -4.00 -6.85 39.15
CA GLY A 281 -3.17 -6.59 37.98
C GLY A 281 -1.82 -7.30 37.99
N THR A 282 -1.76 -8.50 38.56
CA THR A 282 -0.51 -9.29 38.63
C THR A 282 -0.62 -10.57 37.79
N PHE A 283 -1.66 -11.37 38.02
CA PHE A 283 -1.79 -12.69 37.43
C PHE A 283 -2.10 -12.68 35.93
N LEU A 284 -3.01 -11.81 35.48
CA LEU A 284 -3.35 -11.70 34.06
C LEU A 284 -2.15 -11.27 33.20
N PRO A 285 -1.35 -10.25 33.59
CA PRO A 285 -0.09 -9.96 32.90
C PRO A 285 0.85 -11.15 32.79
N TRP A 286 1.02 -11.94 33.86
CA TRP A 286 1.88 -13.14 33.80
C TRP A 286 1.33 -14.20 32.86
N LYS A 287 0.02 -14.43 32.87
CA LYS A 287 -0.65 -15.35 31.93
C LYS A 287 -0.44 -14.91 30.48
N LEU A 288 -0.55 -13.62 30.20
CA LEU A 288 -0.29 -13.06 28.88
C LEU A 288 1.19 -13.23 28.48
N LEU A 289 2.12 -12.91 29.38
CA LEU A 289 3.56 -13.08 29.14
C LEU A 289 3.94 -14.54 28.90
N LEU A 290 3.30 -15.48 29.59
CA LEU A 290 3.49 -16.92 29.35
C LEU A 290 3.00 -17.30 27.94
N LYS A 291 1.78 -16.90 27.57
CA LYS A 291 1.21 -17.15 26.22
C LYS A 291 2.05 -16.53 25.09
N MET A 292 2.68 -15.39 25.36
CA MET A 292 3.61 -14.73 24.41
C MET A 292 5.00 -15.39 24.35
N GLY A 293 5.25 -16.46 25.11
CA GLY A 293 6.55 -17.12 25.19
C GLY A 293 7.64 -16.26 25.84
N LYS A 294 7.25 -15.26 26.65
CA LYS A 294 8.20 -14.35 27.34
C LYS A 294 8.68 -14.91 28.66
N ILE A 295 7.89 -15.76 29.33
CA ILE A 295 8.33 -16.52 30.50
C ILE A 295 9.05 -17.77 30.00
N LYS A 296 10.34 -17.91 30.35
CA LYS A 296 11.21 -19.01 29.91
C LYS A 296 11.50 -19.95 31.08
N PRO A 297 11.76 -21.24 30.83
CA PRO A 297 11.69 -21.99 29.57
C PRO A 297 10.32 -22.66 29.35
N SER A 298 9.29 -21.89 29.00
CA SER A 298 7.96 -22.46 28.71
C SER A 298 7.88 -23.13 27.32
N PRO A 299 7.00 -24.12 27.12
CA PRO A 299 6.68 -24.64 25.78
C PRO A 299 6.32 -23.54 24.77
N GLU A 300 5.58 -22.53 25.22
CA GLU A 300 5.20 -21.37 24.42
C GLU A 300 6.44 -20.56 23.95
N ALA A 301 7.47 -20.45 24.81
CA ALA A 301 8.73 -19.85 24.44
C ALA A 301 9.49 -20.72 23.42
N VAL A 302 9.52 -22.04 23.61
CA VAL A 302 10.16 -22.98 22.67
C VAL A 302 9.53 -22.87 21.28
N ASP A 303 8.20 -22.89 21.18
CA ASP A 303 7.48 -22.73 19.92
C ASP A 303 7.81 -21.40 19.23
N MET A 304 7.94 -20.31 20.00
CA MET A 304 8.36 -19.02 19.47
C MET A 304 9.78 -19.06 18.90
N PHE A 305 10.72 -19.69 19.60
CA PHE A 305 12.09 -19.86 19.11
C PHE A 305 12.14 -20.74 17.84
N MET A 306 11.35 -21.81 17.79
CA MET A 306 11.27 -22.69 16.62
C MET A 306 10.68 -21.97 15.39
N LYS A 307 9.59 -21.19 15.59
CA LYS A 307 8.95 -20.41 14.51
C LYS A 307 9.86 -19.36 13.86
N GLU A 308 10.90 -18.90 14.58
CA GLU A 308 11.88 -17.98 13.99
C GLU A 308 12.69 -18.63 12.86
N GLY A 309 12.90 -19.95 12.92
CA GLY A 309 13.48 -20.74 11.83
C GLY A 309 12.63 -20.68 10.56
N ASP A 310 11.34 -20.97 10.68
CA ASP A 310 10.38 -20.94 9.55
C ASP A 310 10.29 -19.54 8.93
N ARG A 311 10.29 -18.50 9.78
CA ARG A 311 10.30 -17.11 9.35
C ARG A 311 11.56 -16.77 8.56
N THR A 312 12.70 -17.26 9.01
CA THR A 312 14.00 -17.03 8.35
C THR A 312 14.02 -17.66 6.96
N GLU A 313 13.50 -18.88 6.79
CA GLU A 313 13.38 -19.52 5.47
C GLU A 313 12.51 -18.69 4.52
N THR A 314 11.35 -18.23 4.99
CA THR A 314 10.44 -17.40 4.20
C THR A 314 11.10 -16.09 3.77
N LEU A 315 11.84 -15.44 4.68
CA LEU A 315 12.59 -14.22 4.37
C LEU A 315 13.71 -14.47 3.36
N PHE A 316 14.42 -15.59 3.47
CA PHE A 316 15.46 -15.98 2.52
C PHE A 316 14.89 -16.17 1.11
N LYS A 317 13.80 -16.93 0.96
CA LYS A 317 13.11 -17.14 -0.32
C LYS A 317 12.64 -15.82 -0.95
N ARG A 318 12.10 -14.90 -0.14
CA ARG A 318 11.71 -13.57 -0.61
C ARG A 318 12.92 -12.78 -1.14
N ARG A 319 14.04 -12.77 -0.42
CA ARG A 319 15.27 -12.08 -0.85
C ARG A 319 15.83 -12.62 -2.17
N LEU A 320 15.72 -13.93 -2.41
CA LEU A 320 16.10 -14.52 -3.71
C LEU A 320 15.21 -13.99 -4.85
N MET A 321 13.91 -13.87 -4.59
CA MET A 321 12.98 -13.28 -5.55
C MET A 321 13.28 -11.80 -5.81
N ASP A 322 13.49 -11.02 -4.74
CA ASP A 322 13.84 -9.60 -4.83
C ASP A 322 15.14 -9.41 -5.65
N SER A 323 16.13 -10.28 -5.45
CA SER A 323 17.38 -10.28 -6.22
C SER A 323 17.13 -10.48 -7.73
N PHE A 324 16.20 -11.36 -8.10
CA PHE A 324 15.80 -11.53 -9.51
C PHE A 324 15.11 -10.28 -10.06
N VAL A 325 14.24 -9.64 -9.27
CA VAL A 325 13.55 -8.38 -9.65
C VAL A 325 14.57 -7.27 -9.91
N ASP A 326 15.59 -7.13 -9.06
CA ASP A 326 16.66 -6.14 -9.23
C ASP A 326 17.47 -6.41 -10.51
N ILE A 327 17.84 -7.67 -10.76
CA ILE A 327 18.54 -8.06 -12.00
C ILE A 327 17.65 -7.77 -13.23
N PHE A 328 16.35 -8.05 -13.16
CA PHE A 328 15.41 -7.76 -14.24
C PHE A 328 15.41 -6.28 -14.61
N TRP A 329 15.29 -5.38 -13.63
CA TRP A 329 15.32 -3.93 -13.89
C TRP A 329 16.70 -3.44 -14.35
N GLY A 330 17.77 -4.10 -13.89
CA GLY A 330 19.13 -3.92 -14.39
C GLY A 330 19.30 -4.32 -15.86
N VAL A 331 18.51 -5.27 -16.37
CA VAL A 331 18.49 -5.64 -17.80
C VAL A 331 17.61 -4.69 -18.60
N VAL A 332 16.38 -4.45 -18.15
CA VAL A 332 15.36 -3.72 -18.90
C VAL A 332 15.74 -2.25 -19.13
N THR A 333 16.12 -1.54 -18.07
CA THR A 333 16.31 -0.08 -18.11
C THR A 333 17.44 0.33 -19.06
N PRO A 334 18.64 -0.29 -19.01
CA PRO A 334 19.71 0.03 -19.95
C PRO A 334 19.35 -0.35 -21.39
N THR A 335 18.59 -1.43 -21.59
CA THR A 335 18.15 -1.87 -22.91
C THR A 335 17.16 -0.89 -23.54
N GLN A 336 16.22 -0.37 -22.76
CA GLN A 336 15.32 0.71 -23.19
C GLN A 336 16.11 1.96 -23.59
N ALA A 337 17.15 2.32 -22.81
CA ALA A 337 18.01 3.46 -23.15
C ALA A 337 18.73 3.27 -24.50
N LEU A 338 19.15 2.04 -24.84
CA LEU A 338 19.73 1.77 -26.17
C LEU A 338 18.72 1.96 -27.30
N LEU A 339 17.45 1.57 -27.10
CA LEU A 339 16.40 1.84 -28.08
C LEU A 339 16.10 3.34 -28.22
N MET A 340 16.18 4.10 -27.12
CA MET A 340 16.03 5.56 -27.16
C MET A 340 17.10 6.23 -28.03
N LEU A 341 18.33 5.72 -28.05
CA LEU A 341 19.37 6.22 -28.97
C LEU A 341 18.97 6.07 -30.45
N THR A 342 18.11 5.11 -30.78
CA THR A 342 17.60 4.91 -32.15
C THR A 342 16.39 5.79 -32.48
N GLY A 343 15.99 6.70 -31.59
CA GLY A 343 14.84 7.59 -31.75
C GLY A 343 13.48 6.95 -31.42
N ARG A 344 13.47 5.73 -30.85
CA ARG A 344 12.24 5.08 -30.36
C ARG A 344 11.93 5.51 -28.93
N ALA A 345 10.65 5.59 -28.58
CA ALA A 345 10.25 5.69 -27.18
C ALA A 345 10.64 4.39 -26.43
N PRO A 346 10.94 4.45 -25.12
CA PRO A 346 11.26 3.26 -24.34
C PRO A 346 10.03 2.32 -24.28
N PRO A 347 10.10 1.10 -24.83
CA PRO A 347 8.95 0.22 -24.88
C PRO A 347 8.66 -0.43 -23.53
N VAL A 348 7.41 -0.81 -23.29
CA VAL A 348 7.04 -1.57 -22.10
C VAL A 348 7.71 -2.95 -22.10
N PRO A 349 8.01 -3.52 -20.91
CA PRO A 349 8.62 -4.84 -20.78
C PRO A 349 8.06 -5.90 -21.74
N LYS A 350 6.74 -6.02 -21.83
CA LYS A 350 6.03 -7.04 -22.63
C LYS A 350 6.44 -7.09 -24.11
N VAL A 351 6.81 -5.96 -24.71
CA VAL A 351 7.16 -5.87 -26.14
C VAL A 351 8.65 -5.58 -26.38
N LEU A 352 9.41 -5.29 -25.32
CA LEU A 352 10.82 -4.92 -25.38
C LEU A 352 11.68 -5.93 -26.17
N ALA A 353 11.55 -7.23 -25.88
CA ALA A 353 12.37 -8.25 -26.55
C ALA A 353 12.10 -8.33 -28.07
N ALA A 354 10.86 -8.09 -28.51
CA ALA A 354 10.50 -8.09 -29.92
C ALA A 354 11.09 -6.87 -30.65
N GLU A 355 10.94 -5.68 -30.05
CA GLU A 355 11.49 -4.44 -30.60
C GLU A 355 13.02 -4.44 -30.65
N VAL A 356 13.68 -4.96 -29.60
CA VAL A 356 15.14 -5.12 -29.60
C VAL A 356 15.61 -6.02 -30.74
N LYS A 357 14.88 -7.10 -31.04
CA LYS A 357 15.22 -7.98 -32.16
C LYS A 357 15.13 -7.24 -33.49
N GLU A 358 14.03 -6.53 -33.70
CA GLU A 358 13.78 -5.77 -34.92
C GLU A 358 14.85 -4.70 -35.13
N VAL A 359 15.16 -3.91 -34.11
CA VAL A 359 16.04 -2.75 -34.22
C VAL A 359 17.50 -3.14 -34.06
N LEU A 360 17.89 -3.68 -32.91
CA LEU A 360 19.30 -3.84 -32.55
C LEU A 360 19.95 -5.06 -33.20
N VAL A 361 19.18 -6.10 -33.51
CA VAL A 361 19.69 -7.32 -34.16
C VAL A 361 19.54 -7.23 -35.69
N ASN A 362 18.35 -6.92 -36.19
CA ASN A 362 18.09 -6.99 -37.63
C ASN A 362 18.45 -5.71 -38.41
N LYS A 363 18.00 -4.54 -37.92
CA LYS A 363 18.21 -3.26 -38.60
C LYS A 363 19.62 -2.70 -38.39
N GLU A 364 20.00 -2.44 -37.15
CA GLU A 364 21.29 -1.85 -36.78
C GLU A 364 22.43 -2.88 -36.75
N LYS A 365 22.11 -4.18 -36.57
CA LYS A 365 23.07 -5.29 -36.54
C LYS A 365 24.20 -5.11 -35.52
N VAL A 366 23.89 -4.48 -34.40
CA VAL A 366 24.85 -4.17 -33.33
C VAL A 366 24.81 -5.18 -32.19
N MET A 367 23.67 -5.87 -31.99
CA MET A 367 23.45 -6.84 -30.92
C MET A 367 23.52 -8.29 -31.42
N SER A 368 24.13 -9.18 -30.61
CA SER A 368 24.20 -10.60 -30.91
C SER A 368 22.90 -11.35 -30.57
N LEU A 369 22.63 -12.47 -31.25
CA LEU A 369 21.51 -13.35 -30.89
C LEU A 369 21.64 -13.92 -29.47
N LYS A 370 22.87 -14.10 -28.96
CA LYS A 370 23.11 -14.56 -27.59
C LYS A 370 22.56 -13.57 -26.56
N ASP A 371 22.86 -12.29 -26.74
CA ASP A 371 22.39 -11.22 -25.84
C ASP A 371 20.87 -11.05 -25.94
N TRP A 372 20.32 -11.14 -27.16
CA TRP A 372 18.88 -11.12 -27.37
C TRP A 372 18.16 -12.32 -26.70
N ASN A 373 18.71 -13.53 -26.82
CA ASN A 373 18.14 -14.73 -26.18
C ASN A 373 18.11 -14.59 -24.66
N PHE A 374 19.14 -13.98 -24.07
CA PHE A 374 19.15 -13.71 -22.62
C PHE A 374 18.06 -12.71 -22.23
N LEU A 375 17.92 -11.60 -22.96
CA LEU A 375 16.83 -10.64 -22.74
C LEU A 375 15.46 -11.32 -22.84
N ASP A 376 15.20 -12.07 -23.91
CA ASP A 376 13.92 -12.77 -24.14
C ASP A 376 13.59 -13.76 -23.01
N LYS A 377 14.60 -14.52 -22.55
CA LYS A 377 14.44 -15.41 -21.39
C LYS A 377 14.08 -14.65 -20.11
N THR A 378 14.77 -13.54 -19.83
CA THR A 378 14.51 -12.68 -18.68
C THR A 378 13.10 -12.07 -18.73
N MET A 379 12.62 -11.67 -19.91
CA MET A 379 11.25 -11.19 -20.11
C MET A 379 10.18 -12.26 -19.83
N LYS A 380 10.45 -13.51 -20.23
CA LYS A 380 9.55 -14.64 -19.94
C LYS A 380 9.49 -14.94 -18.44
N MET A 381 10.64 -14.94 -17.76
CA MET A 381 10.71 -15.12 -16.31
C MET A 381 9.92 -14.02 -15.57
N TRP A 382 10.06 -12.76 -15.99
CA TRP A 382 9.28 -11.66 -15.43
C TRP A 382 7.78 -11.82 -15.61
N LYS A 383 7.35 -12.27 -16.80
CA LYS A 383 5.93 -12.56 -17.07
C LYS A 383 5.38 -13.66 -16.15
N ASP A 384 6.16 -14.70 -15.88
CA ASP A 384 5.77 -15.75 -14.95
C ASP A 384 5.70 -15.24 -13.49
N TYR A 385 6.59 -14.31 -13.12
CA TYR A 385 6.53 -13.59 -11.84
C TYR A 385 5.28 -12.70 -11.72
N GLU A 386 5.00 -11.83 -12.70
CA GLU A 386 3.83 -10.93 -12.71
C GLU A 386 2.50 -11.69 -12.64
N HIS A 387 2.43 -12.87 -13.26
CA HIS A 387 1.23 -13.70 -13.23
C HIS A 387 1.15 -14.62 -12.00
N GLY A 388 2.09 -14.51 -11.05
CA GLY A 388 2.12 -15.33 -9.84
C GLY A 388 2.40 -16.82 -10.09
N LYS A 389 2.90 -17.17 -11.28
CA LYS A 389 3.31 -18.55 -11.62
C LYS A 389 4.66 -18.88 -10.97
N MET A 390 5.56 -17.91 -10.93
CA MET A 390 6.84 -18.02 -10.25
C MET A 390 6.68 -17.64 -8.78
N LYS A 391 6.47 -18.64 -7.92
CA LYS A 391 6.32 -18.43 -6.47
C LYS A 391 7.66 -18.38 -5.74
N GLU A 392 8.63 -19.16 -6.21
CA GLU A 392 9.96 -19.27 -5.63
C GLU A 392 10.99 -19.34 -6.75
N ILE A 393 12.20 -18.88 -6.48
CA ILE A 393 13.36 -19.02 -7.36
C ILE A 393 14.52 -19.57 -6.54
N SER A 394 15.21 -20.58 -7.06
CA SER A 394 16.33 -21.19 -6.35
C SER A 394 17.57 -20.29 -6.37
N GLY A 395 18.42 -20.40 -5.35
CA GLY A 395 19.69 -19.66 -5.33
C GLY A 395 20.58 -19.96 -6.55
N LYS A 396 20.55 -21.20 -7.06
CA LYS A 396 21.26 -21.59 -8.28
C LYS A 396 20.71 -20.88 -9.52
N GLU A 397 19.39 -20.71 -9.62
CA GLU A 397 18.79 -19.98 -10.73
C GLU A 397 19.14 -18.48 -10.68
N VAL A 398 19.07 -17.87 -9.49
CA VAL A 398 19.48 -16.46 -9.30
C VAL A 398 20.95 -16.26 -9.70
N ASP A 399 21.87 -17.12 -9.24
CA ASP A 399 23.29 -17.05 -9.60
C ASP A 399 23.51 -17.20 -11.12
N ASN A 400 22.79 -18.12 -11.76
CA ASN A 400 22.84 -18.29 -13.21
C ASN A 400 22.33 -17.05 -13.97
N VAL A 401 21.24 -16.43 -13.52
CA VAL A 401 20.71 -15.20 -14.14
C VAL A 401 21.70 -14.05 -13.93
N TYR A 402 22.29 -13.92 -12.73
CA TYR A 402 23.28 -12.90 -12.41
C TYR A 402 24.53 -13.00 -13.28
N LYS A 403 25.12 -14.20 -13.45
CA LYS A 403 26.28 -14.40 -14.34
C LYS A 403 26.01 -14.03 -15.79
N ASN A 404 24.81 -14.30 -16.28
CA ASN A 404 24.41 -13.91 -17.63
C ASN A 404 24.18 -12.39 -17.73
N PHE A 405 23.60 -11.78 -16.69
CA PHE A 405 23.43 -10.34 -16.56
C PHE A 405 24.77 -9.59 -16.61
N GLU A 406 25.81 -10.05 -15.91
CA GLU A 406 27.13 -9.41 -15.96
C GLU A 406 27.73 -9.40 -17.38
N ASN A 407 27.58 -10.51 -18.10
CA ASN A 407 28.02 -10.61 -19.49
C ASN A 407 27.19 -9.70 -20.40
N TYR A 408 25.88 -9.65 -20.18
CA TYR A 408 24.96 -8.80 -20.93
C TYR A 408 25.29 -7.31 -20.79
N ILE A 409 25.51 -6.82 -19.57
CA ILE A 409 25.88 -5.42 -19.31
C ILE A 409 27.20 -5.04 -19.98
N LYS A 410 28.20 -5.93 -19.96
CA LYS A 410 29.45 -5.72 -20.71
C LYS A 410 29.17 -5.59 -22.22
N GLY A 411 28.30 -6.44 -22.76
CA GLY A 411 27.85 -6.37 -24.16
C GLY A 411 27.14 -5.06 -24.50
N LEU A 412 26.26 -4.57 -23.62
CA LEU A 412 25.51 -3.33 -23.86
C LEU A 412 26.40 -2.10 -24.00
N LYS A 413 27.53 -2.02 -23.28
CA LYS A 413 28.49 -0.91 -23.44
C LYS A 413 29.05 -0.87 -24.86
N THR A 414 29.47 -2.01 -25.38
CA THR A 414 29.96 -2.14 -26.77
C THR A 414 28.87 -1.83 -27.79
N ILE A 415 27.63 -2.24 -27.53
CA ILE A 415 26.48 -1.94 -28.40
C ILE A 415 26.21 -0.43 -28.44
N ARG A 416 26.22 0.22 -27.27
CA ARG A 416 26.06 1.67 -27.15
C ARG A 416 27.08 2.42 -27.99
N GLU A 417 28.36 2.08 -27.85
CA GLU A 417 29.44 2.73 -28.61
C GLU A 417 29.23 2.60 -30.12
N LYS A 418 28.84 1.42 -30.61
CA LYS A 418 28.52 1.21 -32.03
C LYS A 418 27.32 2.04 -32.48
N LEU A 419 26.25 2.09 -31.70
CA LEU A 419 25.06 2.89 -32.01
C LEU A 419 25.39 4.38 -32.07
N GLU A 420 26.11 4.90 -31.08
CA GLU A 420 26.53 6.30 -31.07
C GLU A 420 27.40 6.64 -32.28
N LEU A 421 28.28 5.74 -32.72
CA LEU A 421 29.06 5.92 -33.95
C LEU A 421 28.17 5.95 -35.19
N ASN A 422 27.25 4.99 -35.34
CA ASN A 422 26.31 4.96 -36.47
C ASN A 422 25.47 6.24 -36.56
N LEU A 423 24.98 6.73 -35.43
CA LEU A 423 24.19 7.97 -35.35
C LEU A 423 25.01 9.19 -35.78
N ARG A 424 26.27 9.27 -35.35
CA ARG A 424 27.19 10.34 -35.75
C ARG A 424 27.40 10.34 -37.26
N ASP A 425 27.60 9.16 -37.85
CA ASP A 425 27.80 9.00 -39.29
C ASP A 425 26.53 9.39 -40.08
N GLN A 426 25.35 8.99 -39.60
CA GLN A 426 24.07 9.37 -40.21
C GLN A 426 23.81 10.88 -40.16
N GLU A 427 24.07 11.52 -39.02
CA GLU A 427 23.88 12.97 -38.87
C GLU A 427 24.87 13.76 -39.74
N ALA A 428 26.12 13.33 -39.78
CA ALA A 428 27.15 13.85 -40.67
C ALA A 428 26.73 13.78 -42.16
N GLU A 429 26.18 12.63 -42.59
CA GLU A 429 25.69 12.41 -43.94
C GLU A 429 24.47 13.28 -44.26
N ARG A 430 23.56 13.46 -43.29
CA ARG A 430 22.38 14.32 -43.41
C ARG A 430 22.79 15.77 -43.63
N ILE A 431 23.68 16.31 -42.78
CA ILE A 431 24.21 17.68 -42.90
C ILE A 431 24.86 17.88 -44.27
N HIS A 432 25.70 16.93 -44.71
CA HIS A 432 26.31 16.97 -46.04
C HIS A 432 25.24 17.08 -47.13
N THR A 433 24.26 16.20 -47.09
CA THR A 433 23.20 16.12 -48.09
C THR A 433 22.36 17.40 -48.13
N GLU A 434 21.97 17.96 -46.98
CA GLU A 434 21.17 19.18 -46.88
C GLU A 434 21.92 20.40 -47.45
N VAL A 435 23.16 20.62 -47.01
CA VAL A 435 23.99 21.74 -47.48
C VAL A 435 24.20 21.66 -48.99
N PHE A 436 24.60 20.50 -49.51
CA PHE A 436 24.88 20.36 -50.94
C PHE A 436 23.61 20.36 -51.80
N LYS A 437 22.47 19.91 -51.28
CA LYS A 437 21.18 20.06 -51.96
C LYS A 437 20.81 21.54 -52.09
N LEU A 438 20.98 22.33 -51.04
CA LEU A 438 20.77 23.78 -51.08
C LEU A 438 21.69 24.45 -52.10
N LEU A 439 22.99 24.13 -52.09
CA LEU A 439 23.95 24.68 -53.06
C LEU A 439 23.61 24.31 -54.51
N LYS A 440 23.16 23.07 -54.76
CA LYS A 440 22.69 22.66 -56.09
C LYS A 440 21.47 23.45 -56.54
N ASN A 441 20.55 23.77 -55.64
CA ASN A 441 19.42 24.64 -55.96
C ASN A 441 19.87 26.07 -56.27
N THR A 442 20.88 26.59 -55.55
CA THR A 442 21.40 27.94 -55.75
C THR A 442 22.25 28.11 -57.02
N PHE A 443 23.14 27.15 -57.32
CA PHE A 443 24.16 27.29 -58.38
C PHE A 443 23.98 26.34 -59.57
N GLY A 444 22.92 25.53 -59.55
CA GLY A 444 22.67 24.47 -60.52
C GLY A 444 23.33 23.15 -60.13
N ASN A 445 22.88 22.06 -60.76
CA ASN A 445 23.34 20.71 -60.46
C ASN A 445 24.78 20.48 -60.96
N LYS A 446 25.77 20.76 -60.10
CA LYS A 446 27.20 20.65 -60.37
C LYS A 446 27.90 19.70 -59.39
N SER A 447 29.17 19.37 -59.67
CA SER A 447 30.01 18.59 -58.75
C SER A 447 30.29 19.35 -57.46
N GLN A 448 30.57 18.63 -56.38
CA GLN A 448 30.88 19.21 -55.06
C GLN A 448 32.02 20.24 -55.13
N GLU A 449 33.09 19.96 -55.87
CA GLU A 449 34.24 20.86 -56.02
C GLU A 449 33.88 22.15 -56.77
N MET A 450 33.04 22.04 -57.80
CA MET A 450 32.56 23.20 -58.55
C MET A 450 31.60 24.06 -57.71
N LEU A 451 30.73 23.43 -56.93
CA LEU A 451 29.82 24.16 -56.01
C LEU A 451 30.60 24.94 -54.95
N ILE A 452 31.69 24.39 -54.42
CA ILE A 452 32.56 25.11 -53.46
C ILE A 452 33.24 26.31 -54.14
N LYS A 453 33.76 26.14 -55.36
CA LYS A 453 34.36 27.23 -56.14
C LYS A 453 33.35 28.33 -56.48
N ASP A 454 32.14 27.95 -56.89
CA ASP A 454 31.06 28.89 -57.20
C ASP A 454 30.61 29.64 -55.93
N PHE A 455 30.48 28.95 -54.79
CA PHE A 455 30.19 29.57 -53.51
C PHE A 455 31.25 30.64 -53.13
N GLU A 456 32.53 30.31 -53.25
CA GLU A 456 33.62 31.26 -52.97
C GLU A 456 33.58 32.47 -53.93
N LYS A 457 33.43 32.23 -55.24
CA LYS A 457 33.46 33.28 -56.26
C LYS A 457 32.24 34.19 -56.20
N GLU A 458 31.05 33.61 -56.05
CA GLU A 458 29.77 34.30 -56.24
C GLU A 458 29.17 34.84 -54.95
N LEU A 459 29.49 34.25 -53.79
CA LEU A 459 28.97 34.72 -52.50
C LEU A 459 30.05 35.35 -51.63
N VAL A 460 31.18 34.66 -51.43
CA VAL A 460 32.21 35.13 -50.48
C VAL A 460 32.99 36.32 -51.06
N LYS A 461 33.60 36.19 -52.24
CA LYS A 461 34.40 37.26 -52.88
C LYS A 461 33.58 38.50 -53.24
N LYS A 462 32.27 38.34 -53.41
CA LYS A 462 31.33 39.44 -53.67
C LYS A 462 30.75 40.05 -52.38
N GLY A 463 31.21 39.62 -51.20
CA GLY A 463 30.78 40.14 -49.90
C GLY A 463 29.31 39.86 -49.56
N ARG A 464 28.69 38.86 -50.20
CA ARG A 464 27.27 38.51 -50.00
C ARG A 464 27.05 37.59 -48.81
N VAL A 465 28.07 36.85 -48.41
CA VAL A 465 28.08 35.99 -47.21
C VAL A 465 29.44 36.08 -46.51
N GLU A 466 29.48 35.77 -45.22
CA GLU A 466 30.71 35.83 -44.42
C GLU A 466 31.78 34.81 -44.87
N ASN A 467 33.05 35.20 -44.80
CA ASN A 467 34.17 34.35 -45.24
C ASN A 467 34.28 33.03 -44.45
N ARG A 468 33.92 33.04 -43.14
CA ARG A 468 33.95 31.84 -42.29
C ARG A 468 33.10 30.69 -42.84
N PHE A 469 32.05 30.98 -43.60
CA PHE A 469 31.18 29.97 -44.18
C PHE A 469 31.86 29.12 -45.25
N LEU A 470 32.90 29.63 -45.91
CA LEU A 470 33.71 28.82 -46.83
C LEU A 470 34.44 27.69 -46.10
N ASP A 471 34.98 27.98 -44.91
CA ASP A 471 35.67 26.98 -44.09
C ASP A 471 34.68 25.94 -43.56
N VAL A 472 33.49 26.39 -43.15
CA VAL A 472 32.39 25.48 -42.76
C VAL A 472 32.03 24.55 -43.90
N LEU A 473 31.82 25.08 -45.11
CA LEU A 473 31.47 24.29 -46.29
C LEU A 473 32.56 23.27 -46.64
N LYS A 474 33.84 23.65 -46.56
CA LYS A 474 34.97 22.73 -46.74
C LYS A 474 34.98 21.63 -45.68
N ARG A 475 34.71 21.96 -44.41
CA ARG A 475 34.57 20.95 -43.34
C ARG A 475 33.43 19.98 -43.63
N VAL A 476 32.24 20.47 -44.02
CA VAL A 476 31.10 19.63 -44.41
C VAL A 476 31.47 18.72 -45.58
N ALA A 477 32.19 19.22 -46.58
CA ALA A 477 32.66 18.45 -47.72
C ALA A 477 33.62 17.30 -47.35
N GLU A 478 34.44 17.49 -46.32
CA GLU A 478 35.41 16.51 -45.82
C GLU A 478 34.82 15.46 -44.88
N VAL A 479 33.64 15.71 -44.31
CA VAL A 479 33.02 14.85 -43.31
C VAL A 479 32.75 13.44 -43.84
N LYS A 480 32.37 13.31 -45.12
CA LYS A 480 32.26 11.99 -45.81
C LYS A 480 33.57 11.19 -45.83
N LYS A 481 34.72 11.87 -45.89
CA LYS A 481 36.05 11.23 -45.88
C LYS A 481 36.51 10.88 -44.46
N LYS A 482 36.13 11.70 -43.46
CA LYS A 482 36.52 11.51 -42.05
C LYS A 482 35.60 10.53 -41.29
N ALA A 483 34.32 10.45 -41.63
CA ALA A 483 33.34 9.53 -41.03
C ALA A 483 33.74 8.05 -41.20
N LYS A 484 34.23 7.66 -42.39
CA LYS A 484 34.76 6.30 -42.63
C LYS A 484 35.99 5.91 -41.78
N GLY A 485 36.65 6.87 -41.12
CA GLY A 485 37.91 6.68 -40.41
C GLY A 485 37.83 6.66 -38.87
N LYS A 486 36.63 6.65 -38.26
CA LYS A 486 36.42 6.70 -36.79
C LYS A 486 37.04 7.92 -36.07
N LYS A 487 37.29 9.03 -36.77
CA LYS A 487 37.97 10.22 -36.22
C LYS A 487 37.05 11.37 -35.81
N VAL A 488 35.73 11.19 -35.81
CA VAL A 488 34.78 12.29 -35.53
C VAL A 488 34.23 12.16 -34.10
N THR A 489 34.48 13.17 -33.25
CA THR A 489 33.97 13.19 -31.87
C THR A 489 32.53 13.74 -31.81
N PRO A 490 31.76 13.49 -30.73
CA PRO A 490 30.42 14.09 -30.55
C PRO A 490 30.44 15.62 -30.64
N SER A 491 31.46 16.23 -30.04
CA SER A 491 31.68 17.68 -30.07
C SER A 491 31.87 18.18 -31.51
N ASP A 492 32.60 17.43 -32.33
CA ASP A 492 32.84 17.80 -33.73
C ASP A 492 31.56 17.78 -34.55
N VAL A 493 30.72 16.74 -34.39
CA VAL A 493 29.44 16.65 -35.11
C VAL A 493 28.48 17.75 -34.66
N HIS A 494 28.38 18.02 -33.36
CA HIS A 494 27.51 19.07 -32.84
C HIS A 494 27.95 20.47 -33.31
N ARG A 495 29.25 20.75 -33.26
CA ARG A 495 29.81 22.00 -33.78
C ARG A 495 29.55 22.13 -35.28
N LEU A 496 29.78 21.06 -36.03
CA LEU A 496 29.50 21.02 -37.47
C LEU A 496 28.02 21.26 -37.78
N SER A 497 27.10 20.65 -37.02
CA SER A 497 25.65 20.82 -37.18
C SER A 497 25.21 22.27 -36.95
N ARG A 498 25.72 22.91 -35.90
CA ARG A 498 25.48 24.33 -35.63
C ARG A 498 26.06 25.22 -36.74
N ASP A 499 27.33 25.04 -37.07
CA ASP A 499 28.01 25.82 -38.11
C ASP A 499 27.31 25.65 -39.47
N ALA A 500 26.89 24.42 -39.81
CA ALA A 500 26.16 24.12 -41.05
C ALA A 500 24.77 24.75 -41.07
N SER A 501 24.08 24.83 -39.93
CA SER A 501 22.80 25.52 -39.82
C SER A 501 22.95 27.02 -40.07
N GLU A 502 23.99 27.65 -39.53
CA GLU A 502 24.31 29.06 -39.83
C GLU A 502 24.63 29.27 -41.31
N LEU A 503 25.41 28.37 -41.92
CA LEU A 503 25.69 28.38 -43.37
C LEU A 503 24.41 28.25 -44.19
N ILE A 504 23.53 27.31 -43.84
CA ILE A 504 22.23 27.10 -44.52
C ILE A 504 21.40 28.38 -44.46
N ASN A 505 21.26 28.99 -43.27
CA ASN A 505 20.52 30.23 -43.09
C ASN A 505 21.11 31.37 -43.92
N GLY A 506 22.43 31.53 -43.93
CA GLY A 506 23.10 32.56 -44.74
C GLY A 506 22.87 32.39 -46.25
N VAL A 507 22.85 31.15 -46.75
CA VAL A 507 22.55 30.88 -48.17
C VAL A 507 21.07 31.08 -48.48
N VAL A 508 20.16 30.66 -47.59
CA VAL A 508 18.72 30.87 -47.74
C VAL A 508 18.39 32.36 -47.77
N GLU A 509 18.94 33.13 -46.82
CA GLU A 509 18.74 34.58 -46.75
C GLU A 509 19.26 35.28 -48.00
N TYR A 510 20.45 34.89 -48.50
CA TYR A 510 20.97 35.39 -49.77
C TYR A 510 20.01 35.10 -50.93
N ASN A 511 19.51 33.87 -51.04
CA ASN A 511 18.58 33.50 -52.12
C ASN A 511 17.28 34.30 -52.04
N GLN A 512 16.71 34.48 -50.86
CA GLN A 512 15.51 35.29 -50.65
C GLN A 512 15.74 36.76 -51.00
N ARG A 513 16.86 37.35 -50.56
CA ARG A 513 17.22 38.73 -50.92
C ARG A 513 17.43 38.89 -52.42
N LYS A 514 18.05 37.90 -53.08
CA LYS A 514 18.23 37.89 -54.53
C LYS A 514 16.88 37.90 -55.26
N GLU A 515 15.94 37.07 -54.82
CA GLU A 515 14.57 37.02 -55.36
C GLU A 515 13.83 38.36 -55.14
N LEU A 516 13.92 38.94 -53.94
CA LEU A 516 13.30 40.25 -53.63
C LEU A 516 13.85 41.38 -54.51
N VAL A 517 15.17 41.46 -54.68
CA VAL A 517 15.79 42.49 -55.54
C VAL A 517 15.39 42.31 -57.01
N ALA A 518 15.21 41.07 -57.48
CA ALA A 518 14.70 40.81 -58.82
C ALA A 518 13.24 41.27 -58.98
N ILE A 519 12.42 41.09 -57.95
CA ILE A 519 11.03 41.59 -57.90
C ILE A 519 11.01 43.12 -57.89
N GLU A 520 11.71 43.77 -56.96
CA GLU A 520 11.71 45.25 -56.85
C GLU A 520 12.16 45.92 -58.16
N LYS A 521 13.20 45.40 -58.81
CA LYS A 521 13.68 45.94 -60.10
C LYS A 521 12.77 45.66 -61.28
N SER A 522 11.83 44.73 -61.16
CA SER A 522 10.89 44.40 -62.23
C SER A 522 9.55 45.11 -62.09
N VAL A 523 9.24 45.69 -60.93
CA VAL A 523 7.94 46.34 -60.67
C VAL A 523 8.02 47.85 -60.90
N ILE A 524 7.13 48.39 -61.71
CA ILE A 524 6.93 49.83 -61.92
C ILE A 524 5.49 50.17 -61.54
N GLN A 525 5.29 51.16 -60.68
CA GLN A 525 3.94 51.60 -60.32
C GLN A 525 3.37 52.51 -61.42
N ILE A 526 2.16 52.20 -61.87
CA ILE A 526 1.37 53.00 -62.80
C ILE A 526 0.32 53.78 -62.00
N ASN A 527 0.30 55.10 -62.15
CA ASN A 527 -0.72 55.97 -61.58
C ASN A 527 -1.45 56.70 -62.71
N GLY A 528 -2.64 56.21 -63.10
CA GLY A 528 -3.45 56.79 -64.18
C GLY A 528 -4.74 57.40 -63.69
N LYS A 529 -5.36 58.28 -64.50
CA LYS A 529 -6.67 58.88 -64.18
C LYS A 529 -7.78 57.85 -63.92
N LYS A 530 -7.66 56.65 -64.48
CA LYS A 530 -8.64 55.56 -64.34
C LYS A 530 -8.30 54.53 -63.24
N GLY A 531 -7.17 54.67 -62.53
CA GLY A 531 -6.78 53.78 -61.45
C GLY A 531 -5.26 53.59 -61.30
N LYS A 532 -4.87 52.85 -60.25
CA LYS A 532 -3.47 52.45 -59.97
C LYS A 532 -3.26 50.98 -60.34
N ALA A 533 -2.09 50.65 -60.88
CA ALA A 533 -1.68 49.28 -61.18
C ALA A 533 -0.16 49.13 -61.03
N GLU A 534 0.32 47.90 -60.93
CA GLU A 534 1.74 47.55 -60.95
C GLU A 534 2.10 46.90 -62.28
N LEU A 535 3.11 47.43 -62.97
CA LEU A 535 3.68 46.85 -64.17
C LEU A 535 4.87 45.98 -63.78
N VAL A 536 4.75 44.66 -63.92
CA VAL A 536 5.82 43.71 -63.67
C VAL A 536 6.49 43.35 -65.00
N VAL A 537 7.74 43.76 -65.17
CA VAL A 537 8.55 43.55 -66.38
C VAL A 537 9.52 42.40 -66.13
N THR A 538 9.32 41.28 -66.80
CA THR A 538 10.19 40.10 -66.71
C THR A 538 10.87 39.81 -68.05
N ASP A 539 11.90 38.95 -68.03
CA ASP A 539 12.55 38.47 -69.27
C ASP A 539 11.59 37.67 -70.18
N SER A 540 10.47 37.19 -69.63
CA SER A 540 9.50 36.28 -70.27
C SER A 540 8.15 36.95 -70.59
N GLY A 541 7.97 38.22 -70.24
CA GLY A 541 6.79 39.02 -70.57
C GLY A 541 6.57 40.21 -69.66
N ILE A 542 5.58 41.04 -70.02
CA ILE A 542 5.16 42.19 -69.21
C ILE A 542 3.76 41.92 -68.69
N PHE A 543 3.56 42.16 -67.40
CA PHE A 543 2.30 41.92 -66.70
C PHE A 543 1.82 43.21 -66.04
N VAL A 544 0.52 43.40 -66.00
CA VAL A 544 -0.16 44.47 -65.26
C VAL A 544 -0.95 43.80 -64.14
N VAL A 545 -0.73 44.24 -62.91
CA VAL A 545 -1.37 43.73 -61.71
C VAL A 545 -2.15 44.85 -61.05
N ASP A 546 -3.47 44.70 -60.99
CA ASP A 546 -4.35 45.58 -60.23
C ASP A 546 -5.32 44.77 -59.36
N LYS A 547 -6.60 44.70 -59.72
CA LYS A 547 -7.57 43.74 -59.17
C LYS A 547 -7.45 42.37 -59.84
N GLU A 548 -6.92 42.31 -61.06
CA GLU A 548 -6.63 41.08 -61.79
C GLU A 548 -5.21 41.10 -62.36
N ILE A 549 -4.63 39.91 -62.59
CA ILE A 549 -3.35 39.77 -63.28
C ILE A 549 -3.63 39.74 -64.78
N ARG A 550 -2.98 40.61 -65.55
CA ARG A 550 -3.15 40.70 -67.01
C ARG A 550 -1.79 40.70 -67.70
N LYS A 551 -1.61 39.94 -68.78
CA LYS A 551 -0.37 39.90 -69.58
C LYS A 551 -0.50 40.82 -70.79
N ILE A 552 0.53 41.63 -71.05
CA ILE A 552 0.62 42.48 -72.23
C ILE A 552 1.13 41.62 -73.41
N SER A 553 0.32 41.59 -74.48
CA SER A 553 0.71 41.05 -75.79
C SER A 553 0.29 42.03 -76.90
N ASN A 554 -0.73 41.71 -77.71
CA ASN A 554 -1.37 42.66 -78.65
C ASN A 554 -2.49 43.50 -78.00
N GLY A 555 -2.63 43.36 -76.68
CA GLY A 555 -3.62 43.98 -75.80
C GLY A 555 -3.45 43.41 -74.39
N LEU A 556 -4.36 43.74 -73.47
CA LEU A 556 -4.38 43.16 -72.12
C LEU A 556 -5.18 41.85 -72.12
N VAL A 557 -4.48 40.72 -71.93
CA VAL A 557 -5.10 39.39 -71.84
C VAL A 557 -5.10 38.94 -70.38
N LYS A 558 -6.17 38.29 -69.91
CA LYS A 558 -6.22 37.75 -68.54
C LYS A 558 -5.05 36.79 -68.30
N GLY A 559 -4.27 37.07 -67.26
CA GLY A 559 -3.11 36.29 -66.85
C GLY A 559 -3.41 35.37 -65.66
N ASP A 560 -2.49 34.43 -65.42
CA ASP A 560 -2.54 33.49 -64.29
C ASP A 560 -1.43 33.82 -63.28
N LYS A 561 -1.73 33.66 -61.98
CA LYS A 561 -0.79 33.88 -60.88
C LYS A 561 0.43 32.97 -60.98
N LYS A 562 0.25 31.69 -61.33
CA LYS A 562 1.38 30.76 -61.51
C LYS A 562 2.29 31.18 -62.66
N ALA A 563 1.73 31.75 -63.73
CA ALA A 563 2.50 32.24 -64.85
C ALA A 563 3.34 33.47 -64.47
N LEU A 564 2.79 34.37 -63.66
CA LEU A 564 3.52 35.53 -63.13
C LEU A 564 4.64 35.11 -62.16
N GLU A 565 4.36 34.22 -61.22
CA GLU A 565 5.37 33.70 -60.27
C GLU A 565 6.53 33.01 -61.00
N LYS A 566 6.21 32.16 -61.99
CA LYS A 566 7.23 31.52 -62.83
C LYS A 566 8.06 32.55 -63.59
N ALA A 567 7.40 33.55 -64.20
CA ALA A 567 8.06 34.59 -64.96
C ALA A 567 9.03 35.41 -64.08
N ILE A 568 8.63 35.76 -62.86
CA ILE A 568 9.48 36.44 -61.87
C ILE A 568 10.68 35.56 -61.49
N SER A 569 10.47 34.28 -61.21
CA SER A 569 11.55 33.37 -60.79
C SER A 569 12.64 33.13 -61.86
N GLU A 570 12.27 33.22 -63.14
CA GLU A 570 13.18 33.01 -64.28
C GLU A 570 13.90 34.31 -64.70
N THR A 571 13.56 35.43 -64.08
CA THR A 571 14.07 36.76 -64.42
C THR A 571 15.50 36.96 -63.92
N LYS A 572 16.40 37.45 -64.78
CA LYS A 572 17.83 37.62 -64.44
C LYS A 572 18.09 38.87 -63.58
N ASP A 573 19.10 38.78 -62.70
CA ASP A 573 19.58 39.86 -61.79
C ASP A 573 19.91 41.21 -62.46
N ARG A 574 20.05 41.25 -63.79
CA ARG A 574 20.38 42.44 -64.58
C ARG A 574 19.26 42.76 -65.56
N LEU A 575 18.04 42.96 -65.06
CA LEU A 575 16.99 43.43 -65.93
C LEU A 575 17.35 44.81 -66.47
N ARG A 576 17.52 44.92 -67.79
CA ARG A 576 17.39 46.19 -68.49
C ARG A 576 15.93 46.25 -68.90
N ILE A 577 15.15 47.04 -68.15
CA ILE A 577 13.74 47.31 -68.50
C ILE A 577 13.74 47.94 -69.90
N ASN A 578 13.27 47.19 -70.89
CA ASN A 578 13.11 47.66 -72.25
C ASN A 578 11.62 47.59 -72.61
N LEU A 579 10.94 48.72 -72.52
CA LEU A 579 9.53 48.84 -72.83
C LEU A 579 9.37 49.38 -74.26
N ASP A 580 8.74 48.61 -75.13
CA ASP A 580 8.39 49.07 -76.48
C ASP A 580 7.32 50.18 -76.39
N SER A 581 7.39 51.15 -77.30
CA SER A 581 6.37 52.17 -77.58
C SER A 581 4.93 51.63 -77.56
N LYS A 582 4.71 50.43 -78.11
CA LYS A 582 3.39 49.75 -78.12
C LYS A 582 2.85 49.46 -76.72
N VAL A 583 3.72 49.18 -75.75
CA VAL A 583 3.33 48.95 -74.35
C VAL A 583 2.72 50.22 -73.78
N PHE A 584 3.33 51.38 -74.02
CA PHE A 584 2.81 52.67 -73.56
C PHE A 584 1.47 53.03 -74.21
N GLU A 585 1.26 52.69 -75.49
CA GLU A 585 -0.03 52.90 -76.16
C GLU A 585 -1.15 52.06 -75.52
N ILE A 586 -0.87 50.78 -75.24
CA ILE A 586 -1.81 49.87 -74.56
C ILE A 586 -2.13 50.40 -73.17
N LEU A 587 -1.11 50.81 -72.39
CA LEU A 587 -1.30 51.39 -71.06
C LEU A 587 -2.08 52.71 -71.11
N LYS A 588 -1.87 53.56 -72.14
CA LYS A 588 -2.57 54.84 -72.31
C LYS A 588 -4.05 54.64 -72.62
N LYS A 589 -4.38 53.63 -73.43
CA LYS A 589 -5.76 53.26 -73.76
C LYS A 589 -6.52 52.79 -72.51
N GLU A 590 -5.86 51.99 -71.68
CA GLU A 590 -6.46 51.41 -70.49
C GLU A 590 -6.56 52.41 -69.33
N PHE A 591 -5.47 53.07 -68.96
CA PHE A 591 -5.36 53.88 -67.75
C PHE A 591 -5.50 55.40 -67.99
N GLY A 592 -5.58 55.85 -69.26
CA GLY A 592 -5.67 57.26 -69.64
C GLY A 592 -4.30 57.95 -69.69
N GLN A 593 -4.24 59.25 -69.36
CA GLN A 593 -2.95 59.85 -68.99
C GLN A 593 -2.48 59.22 -67.68
N PHE A 594 -1.24 58.73 -67.68
CA PHE A 594 -0.64 58.02 -66.55
C PHE A 594 0.80 58.48 -66.30
N GLU A 595 1.23 58.30 -65.07
CA GLU A 595 2.61 58.46 -64.61
C GLU A 595 3.19 57.10 -64.24
N LEU A 596 4.48 56.90 -64.50
CA LEU A 596 5.23 55.73 -64.07
C LEU A 596 6.18 56.12 -62.94
N MET A 597 6.11 55.40 -61.82
CA MET A 597 7.00 55.55 -60.69
C MET A 597 7.81 54.27 -60.55
N MET A 598 9.14 54.40 -60.54
CA MET A 598 10.09 53.31 -60.27
C MET A 598 10.64 53.42 -58.87
#